data_AF-A0A1H9XPB1-F1
#
_entry.id   AF-A0A1H9XPB1-F1
#
_cell.length_a   1.000
_cell.length_b   1.000
_cell.length_c   1.000
_cell.angle_alpha   90.00
_cell.angle_beta   90.00
_cell.angle_gamma   90.00
#
_symmetry.space_group_name_H-M   'P 1'
#
loop_
_entity.id
_entity.type
_entity.pdbx_description
1 polymer ?
#
loop_
_entity_poly.entity_id
_entity_poly.type
_entity_poly.pdbx_seq_one_letter_code
_entity_poly.pdbx_strand_id
1 'polypeptide(L)'
;MSGTLEQITTGERRGLVGLVSRISERFGPVGRRGFFVGAAVAGSALVTDPKAYALRPQTAYSTICGPGNTASSGWTVFCSTINKGVNSCPPGSFAAGWWKAAGSSWCGGGYRYIVDCNASCSKCSSGCSGDHICDKGCWSCSCGTGSTATCDQRRICCNAFRYGQCNTQVKCSGGVHCRVVSCVPPYKWANCTTTSLRDDRTAEHSSPSLPKWGPISARYKAMGEQGSFLKASTGPVRSVGDGKGTYVRYQGGAIYSTSTNGSRAMNNWVLSKWNEEGGPRGHLGYPTSEKISTRDSGWIHLFQKGAITDSASTSTQTVWGVRYDVWKREGREGGKLGYPVGPKTDVTNGWIQLFQKGAITDSTATSTQSVWGVRWDVWKREGREKGTLGFPTGPLTSTTNGWIQLFQKGAITDSTATTTQAVHGAMWTGWVAAGRENGVLGYPTAAVSSASRGSYQAFRSGELWRLGSGSARRLYGEVLSQWKAAGGATGKYGYPVTDTVSSNGRLTCTFEGGTITA
;
A
#
# COMPACT_ATOMS: atom_id res chain seq x y z
N MET A 1 -69.47 19.68 26.12
CA MET A 1 -70.22 18.89 27.12
C MET A 1 -69.47 17.58 27.35
N SER A 2 -69.02 17.39 28.60
CA SER A 2 -68.60 16.17 29.32
C SER A 2 -67.66 15.11 28.69
N GLY A 3 -66.62 14.76 29.47
CA GLY A 3 -65.88 13.48 29.40
C GLY A 3 -66.74 12.28 29.81
N THR A 4 -66.26 11.04 29.92
CA THR A 4 -64.92 10.54 30.28
C THR A 4 -64.87 9.00 30.07
N LEU A 5 -63.65 8.49 29.87
CA LEU A 5 -63.08 7.19 30.32
C LEU A 5 -63.48 5.82 29.71
N GLU A 6 -62.43 5.14 29.23
CA GLU A 6 -62.06 3.71 29.43
C GLU A 6 -62.81 2.58 28.69
N GLN A 7 -62.17 2.00 27.66
CA GLN A 7 -61.44 0.71 27.75
C GLN A 7 -60.92 0.20 26.37
N ILE A 8 -59.64 -0.26 26.37
CA ILE A 8 -59.00 -1.30 25.52
C ILE A 8 -58.57 -0.88 24.08
N THR A 9 -57.39 -0.27 23.90
CA THR A 9 -56.06 -0.85 23.52
C THR A 9 -55.93 -1.32 22.05
N THR A 10 -55.40 -0.48 21.16
CA THR A 10 -54.00 -0.40 20.64
C THR A 10 -53.63 -1.35 19.50
N GLY A 11 -53.42 -0.79 18.30
CA GLY A 11 -52.85 -1.46 17.11
C GLY A 11 -51.97 -0.51 16.27
N GLU A 12 -50.66 -0.55 16.56
CA GLU A 12 -49.53 -0.44 15.63
C GLU A 12 -49.36 0.76 14.67
N ARG A 13 -48.70 1.81 15.18
CA ARG A 13 -47.64 2.53 14.44
C ARG A 13 -46.55 2.99 15.40
N ARG A 14 -45.48 2.20 15.59
CA ARG A 14 -44.17 2.63 16.15
C ARG A 14 -43.15 1.48 16.12
N GLY A 15 -42.49 1.28 14.99
CA GLY A 15 -41.38 0.34 14.86
C GLY A 15 -40.23 0.99 14.09
N LEU A 16 -39.32 1.66 14.82
CA LEU A 16 -37.87 1.78 14.52
C LEU A 16 -37.19 2.82 15.44
N VAL A 17 -37.93 3.80 15.95
CA VAL A 17 -37.35 4.89 16.77
C VAL A 17 -37.17 4.51 18.25
N GLY A 18 -37.95 3.53 18.75
CA GLY A 18 -37.88 3.07 20.16
C GLY A 18 -36.75 2.09 20.49
N LEU A 19 -36.12 1.47 19.48
CA LEU A 19 -35.01 0.53 19.70
C LEU A 19 -33.67 1.26 19.93
N VAL A 20 -33.53 2.45 19.33
CA VAL A 20 -32.29 3.23 19.39
C VAL A 20 -32.17 4.04 20.69
N SER A 21 -33.29 4.49 21.29
CA SER A 21 -33.22 5.24 22.56
C SER A 21 -32.99 4.33 23.77
N ARG A 22 -33.53 3.11 23.79
CA ARG A 22 -33.37 2.16 24.91
C ARG A 22 -31.99 1.50 25.02
N ILE A 23 -31.17 1.57 23.97
CA ILE A 23 -29.79 1.06 24.02
C ILE A 23 -28.82 2.14 24.55
N SER A 24 -29.15 3.43 24.41
CA SER A 24 -28.26 4.52 24.84
C SER A 24 -28.30 4.83 26.34
N GLU A 25 -29.34 4.40 27.06
CA GLU A 25 -29.46 4.64 28.51
C GLU A 25 -28.75 3.57 29.37
N ARG A 26 -28.34 2.43 28.78
CA ARG A 26 -27.66 1.34 29.54
C ARG A 26 -26.14 1.37 29.45
N PHE A 27 -25.56 2.23 28.61
CA PHE A 27 -24.11 2.41 28.51
C PHE A 27 -23.79 3.90 28.68
N GLY A 28 -23.21 4.22 29.84
CA GLY A 28 -22.69 5.57 30.13
C GLY A 28 -21.71 6.07 29.05
N PRO A 29 -21.36 7.36 29.07
CA PRO A 29 -20.76 8.03 27.93
C PRO A 29 -19.40 7.41 27.54
N VAL A 30 -19.36 6.76 26.37
CA VAL A 30 -18.14 6.21 25.76
C VAL A 30 -17.66 7.16 24.66
N GLY A 31 -16.38 7.53 24.69
CA GLY A 31 -15.80 8.51 23.75
C GLY A 31 -15.87 8.09 22.28
N ARG A 32 -16.20 9.04 21.40
CA ARG A 32 -16.41 8.89 19.94
C ARG A 32 -15.32 8.07 19.20
N ARG A 33 -14.07 8.05 19.67
CA ARG A 33 -12.98 7.25 19.03
C ARG A 33 -13.09 5.74 19.25
N GLY A 34 -13.67 5.28 20.36
CA GLY A 34 -13.82 3.84 20.64
C GLY A 34 -14.98 3.20 19.86
N PHE A 35 -16.02 3.98 19.60
CA PHE A 35 -17.22 3.54 18.90
C PHE A 35 -16.96 3.19 17.42
N PHE A 36 -16.17 4.00 16.71
CA PHE A 36 -15.87 3.75 15.29
C PHE A 36 -14.90 2.58 15.05
N VAL A 37 -14.00 2.30 15.99
CA VAL A 37 -13.10 1.13 15.91
C VAL A 37 -13.85 -0.16 16.25
N GLY A 38 -14.75 -0.13 17.24
CA GLY A 38 -15.58 -1.28 17.60
C GLY A 38 -16.65 -1.64 16.55
N ALA A 39 -17.29 -0.63 15.94
CA ALA A 39 -18.35 -0.83 14.96
C ALA A 39 -17.84 -1.41 13.62
N ALA A 40 -16.64 -1.01 13.17
CA ALA A 40 -16.03 -1.55 11.94
C ALA A 40 -15.58 -3.02 12.07
N VAL A 41 -15.15 -3.43 13.27
CA VAL A 41 -14.75 -4.81 13.58
C VAL A 41 -15.98 -5.71 13.70
N ALA A 42 -17.06 -5.22 14.31
CA ALA A 42 -18.31 -5.97 14.42
C ALA A 42 -19.00 -6.18 13.06
N GLY A 43 -18.99 -5.18 12.17
CA GLY A 43 -19.60 -5.29 10.83
C GLY A 43 -18.91 -6.29 9.90
N SER A 44 -17.61 -6.52 10.06
CA SER A 44 -16.83 -7.42 9.19
C SER A 44 -16.94 -8.91 9.60
N ALA A 45 -17.24 -9.17 10.88
CA ALA A 45 -17.33 -10.52 11.42
C ALA A 45 -18.70 -11.19 11.20
N LEU A 46 -19.76 -10.38 11.07
CA LEU A 46 -21.12 -10.86 10.75
C LEU A 46 -21.27 -11.41 9.32
N VAL A 47 -20.36 -11.04 8.40
CA VAL A 47 -20.45 -11.39 6.97
C VAL A 47 -19.64 -12.65 6.62
N THR A 48 -18.73 -13.10 7.49
CA THR A 48 -17.73 -14.14 7.15
C THR A 48 -17.93 -15.47 7.89
N ASP A 49 -18.44 -15.46 9.13
CA ASP A 49 -18.89 -16.65 9.86
C ASP A 49 -19.90 -16.26 10.96
N PRO A 50 -21.19 -16.15 10.63
CA PRO A 50 -22.21 -15.64 11.56
C PRO A 50 -22.41 -16.54 12.78
N LYS A 51 -22.08 -17.84 12.71
CA LYS A 51 -22.27 -18.79 13.82
C LYS A 51 -21.11 -18.73 14.83
N ALA A 52 -19.87 -18.51 14.40
CA ALA A 52 -18.75 -18.37 15.32
C ALA A 52 -18.76 -17.03 16.08
N TYR A 53 -19.21 -15.94 15.42
CA TYR A 53 -19.25 -14.61 16.03
C TYR A 53 -20.42 -14.44 17.02
N ALA A 54 -21.58 -15.05 16.74
CA ALA A 54 -22.75 -15.02 17.62
C ALA A 54 -22.56 -15.83 18.92
N LEU A 55 -21.67 -16.83 18.93
CA LEU A 55 -21.55 -17.75 20.06
C LEU A 55 -20.40 -17.43 21.03
N ARG A 56 -19.41 -16.60 20.66
CA ARG A 56 -18.32 -16.18 21.58
C ARG A 56 -17.81 -14.76 21.25
N PRO A 57 -18.42 -13.69 21.79
CA PRO A 57 -17.84 -12.36 21.73
C PRO A 57 -16.45 -12.37 22.37
N GLN A 58 -15.43 -12.04 21.58
CA GLN A 58 -14.07 -11.85 22.06
C GLN A 58 -13.96 -10.45 22.67
N THR A 59 -13.24 -10.31 23.79
CA THR A 59 -13.03 -9.00 24.41
C THR A 59 -12.02 -8.19 23.58
N ALA A 60 -12.04 -6.86 23.71
CA ALA A 60 -11.00 -6.02 23.11
C ALA A 60 -9.58 -6.46 23.53
N TYR A 61 -9.45 -6.97 24.76
CA TYR A 61 -8.21 -7.54 25.28
C TYR A 61 -7.82 -8.86 24.60
N SER A 62 -8.77 -9.76 24.32
CA SER A 62 -8.48 -11.00 23.57
C SER A 62 -8.18 -10.76 22.10
N THR A 63 -8.69 -9.66 21.54
CA THR A 63 -8.35 -9.22 20.18
C THR A 63 -6.89 -8.76 20.08
N ILE A 64 -6.31 -8.21 21.15
CA ILE A 64 -4.93 -7.68 21.16
C ILE A 64 -3.93 -8.76 21.56
N CYS A 65 -4.26 -9.57 22.54
CA CYS A 65 -3.26 -10.36 23.25
C CYS A 65 -3.34 -11.87 22.98
N GLY A 66 -4.29 -12.35 22.16
CA GLY A 66 -4.51 -13.78 21.97
C GLY A 66 -5.90 -14.23 22.39
N PRO A 67 -6.47 -15.28 21.76
CA PRO A 67 -7.63 -15.93 22.34
C PRO A 67 -7.27 -16.50 23.72
N GLY A 68 -8.22 -16.47 24.64
CA GLY A 68 -8.07 -17.16 25.92
C GLY A 68 -7.01 -16.60 26.85
N ASN A 69 -6.63 -15.33 26.71
CA ASN A 69 -5.55 -14.72 27.50
C ASN A 69 -5.98 -14.21 28.89
N THR A 70 -7.25 -14.32 29.26
CA THR A 70 -7.80 -13.85 30.54
C THR A 70 -7.93 -15.00 31.54
N ALA A 71 -7.99 -14.68 32.84
CA ALA A 71 -8.28 -15.67 33.88
C ALA A 71 -9.66 -16.33 33.74
N SER A 72 -10.64 -15.59 33.20
CA SER A 72 -12.01 -16.07 32.97
C SER A 72 -12.09 -17.14 31.87
N SER A 73 -11.12 -17.17 30.96
CA SER A 73 -11.07 -18.18 29.89
C SER A 73 -10.79 -19.60 30.38
N GLY A 74 -10.34 -19.75 31.63
CA GLY A 74 -9.99 -21.04 32.23
C GLY A 74 -8.63 -21.60 31.78
N TRP A 75 -7.92 -20.94 30.88
CA TRP A 75 -6.60 -21.42 30.43
C TRP A 75 -5.48 -21.11 31.41
N THR A 76 -4.41 -21.90 31.36
CA THR A 76 -3.20 -21.72 32.18
C THR A 76 -2.17 -20.83 31.48
N VAL A 77 -1.49 -19.98 32.25
CA VAL A 77 -0.41 -19.06 31.84
C VAL A 77 0.75 -19.79 31.14
N PHE A 78 1.50 -19.11 30.26
CA PHE A 78 2.78 -19.65 29.77
C PHE A 78 3.89 -19.54 30.81
N CYS A 79 4.78 -20.52 30.84
CA CYS A 79 5.89 -20.54 31.78
C CYS A 79 6.83 -19.36 31.59
N SER A 80 7.08 -18.94 30.35
CA SER A 80 7.87 -17.74 30.07
C SER A 80 7.32 -16.47 30.73
N THR A 81 6.01 -16.39 30.98
CA THR A 81 5.39 -15.24 31.64
C THR A 81 5.72 -15.19 33.14
N ILE A 82 5.78 -16.33 33.82
CA ILE A 82 5.98 -16.41 35.29
C ILE A 82 7.39 -16.85 35.69
N ASN A 83 8.20 -17.34 34.75
CA ASN A 83 9.52 -17.91 34.97
C ASN A 83 10.61 -17.00 34.39
N LYS A 84 10.51 -15.68 34.61
CA LYS A 84 11.52 -14.68 34.19
C LYS A 84 11.86 -14.75 32.68
N GLY A 85 10.88 -15.01 31.82
CA GLY A 85 11.08 -15.16 30.38
C GLY A 85 11.49 -16.57 29.93
N VAL A 86 11.82 -17.47 30.87
CA VAL A 86 12.27 -18.83 30.55
C VAL A 86 11.08 -19.72 30.23
N ASN A 87 11.03 -20.23 29.00
CA ASN A 87 10.00 -21.14 28.52
C ASN A 87 10.33 -22.61 28.87
N SER A 88 10.44 -22.89 30.17
CA SER A 88 10.62 -24.23 30.73
C SER A 88 9.81 -24.37 32.03
N CYS A 89 9.59 -25.60 32.50
CA CYS A 89 8.94 -25.83 33.78
C CYS A 89 9.74 -25.15 34.91
N PRO A 90 9.13 -24.25 35.70
CA PRO A 90 9.82 -23.57 36.80
C PRO A 90 10.19 -24.55 37.92
N PRO A 91 11.12 -24.18 38.83
CA PRO A 91 11.45 -24.98 40.01
C PRO A 91 10.21 -25.38 40.80
N GLY A 92 10.20 -26.62 41.30
CA GLY A 92 9.03 -27.19 41.97
C GLY A 92 7.89 -27.53 41.00
N SER A 93 8.15 -27.73 39.71
CA SER A 93 7.18 -28.26 38.75
C SER A 93 7.86 -29.20 37.76
N PHE A 94 7.06 -30.01 37.06
CA PHE A 94 7.54 -30.96 36.07
C PHE A 94 6.53 -31.13 34.94
N ALA A 95 7.01 -31.50 33.74
CA ALA A 95 6.12 -31.80 32.62
C ALA A 95 5.28 -33.04 32.94
N ALA A 96 3.96 -32.92 32.96
CA ALA A 96 3.06 -34.01 33.37
C ALA A 96 2.07 -34.44 32.27
N GLY A 97 1.81 -33.59 31.29
CA GLY A 97 0.91 -33.86 30.16
C GLY A 97 1.17 -32.94 29.00
N TRP A 98 0.76 -33.35 27.79
CA TRP A 98 0.99 -32.55 26.59
C TRP A 98 0.01 -32.84 25.45
N TRP A 99 -0.21 -31.85 24.60
CA TRP A 99 -0.94 -32.01 23.34
C TRP A 99 -0.25 -31.25 22.20
N LYS A 100 -0.56 -31.66 20.98
CA LYS A 100 -0.19 -30.93 19.77
C LYS A 100 -1.35 -30.01 19.33
N ALA A 101 -1.00 -28.87 18.77
CA ALA A 101 -1.91 -27.93 18.14
C ALA A 101 -1.46 -27.72 16.69
N ALA A 102 -2.37 -27.96 15.75
CA ALA A 102 -2.15 -27.82 14.31
C ALA A 102 -2.44 -26.40 13.82
N GLY A 103 -2.04 -26.10 12.58
CA GLY A 103 -2.51 -24.91 11.86
C GLY A 103 -1.96 -23.58 12.38
N SER A 104 -0.93 -23.64 13.23
CA SER A 104 -0.35 -22.46 13.84
C SER A 104 0.62 -21.74 12.91
N SER A 105 0.62 -20.40 12.95
CA SER A 105 1.66 -19.59 12.29
C SER A 105 3.05 -19.73 12.91
N TRP A 106 3.11 -20.32 14.10
CA TRP A 106 4.32 -20.62 14.83
C TRP A 106 4.90 -21.98 14.36
N CYS A 107 6.15 -22.27 14.70
CA CYS A 107 6.78 -23.56 14.38
C CYS A 107 6.90 -23.93 12.89
N GLY A 108 7.02 -22.94 11.99
CA GLY A 108 7.34 -23.21 10.57
C GLY A 108 6.27 -24.02 9.82
N GLY A 109 5.03 -24.03 10.33
CA GLY A 109 3.92 -24.82 9.78
C GLY A 109 3.84 -26.27 10.27
N GLY A 110 4.76 -26.68 11.14
CA GLY A 110 4.64 -27.92 11.91
C GLY A 110 3.66 -27.80 13.08
N TYR A 111 3.56 -28.86 13.88
CA TYR A 111 2.77 -28.83 15.10
C TYR A 111 3.45 -27.97 16.17
N ARG A 112 2.61 -27.26 16.92
CA ARG A 112 3.00 -26.64 18.17
C ARG A 112 2.67 -27.59 19.32
N TYR A 113 3.60 -27.81 20.23
CA TYR A 113 3.42 -28.68 21.38
C TYR A 113 3.21 -27.83 22.62
N ILE A 114 2.10 -28.05 23.32
CA ILE A 114 1.82 -27.40 24.59
C ILE A 114 1.98 -28.44 25.69
N VAL A 115 2.78 -28.11 26.69
CA VAL A 115 3.13 -29.01 27.79
C VAL A 115 2.69 -28.36 29.09
N ASP A 116 1.84 -29.06 29.83
CA ASP A 116 1.45 -28.66 31.17
C ASP A 116 2.58 -29.03 32.14
N CYS A 117 3.14 -28.00 32.80
CA CYS A 117 4.05 -28.15 33.92
C CYS A 117 3.24 -28.18 35.20
N ASN A 118 3.04 -29.35 35.78
CA ASN A 118 2.31 -29.49 37.03
C ASN A 118 3.24 -29.22 38.21
N ALA A 119 2.71 -28.56 39.23
CA ALA A 119 3.41 -28.32 40.49
C ALA A 119 3.78 -29.63 41.19
N SER A 120 4.91 -29.67 41.90
CA SER A 120 5.24 -30.77 42.78
C SER A 120 4.44 -30.69 44.08
N CYS A 121 4.05 -31.83 44.63
CA CYS A 121 3.43 -31.94 45.96
C CYS A 121 4.52 -31.91 47.02
N SER A 122 5.02 -30.72 47.34
CA SER A 122 6.22 -30.53 48.19
C SER A 122 5.92 -30.14 49.63
N LYS A 123 4.67 -29.76 49.96
CA LYS A 123 4.30 -29.27 51.30
C LYS A 123 3.61 -30.31 52.17
N CYS A 124 3.27 -31.48 51.61
CA CYS A 124 2.66 -32.60 52.33
C CYS A 124 3.28 -33.91 51.88
N SER A 125 3.40 -34.87 52.79
CA SER A 125 3.95 -36.21 52.55
C SER A 125 2.90 -37.30 52.28
N SER A 126 1.62 -37.00 52.52
CA SER A 126 0.46 -37.88 52.28
C SER A 126 -0.70 -37.07 51.74
N GLY A 127 -1.47 -37.60 50.78
CA GLY A 127 -2.68 -36.91 50.26
C GLY A 127 -2.86 -36.93 48.74
N CYS A 128 -2.46 -37.99 48.06
CA CYS A 128 -2.75 -38.16 46.63
C CYS A 128 -4.10 -38.84 46.51
N SER A 129 -5.14 -38.06 46.18
CA SER A 129 -6.46 -38.62 45.90
C SER A 129 -6.41 -39.52 44.65
N GLY A 130 -7.47 -40.30 44.42
CA GLY A 130 -7.57 -41.25 43.29
C GLY A 130 -7.32 -40.63 41.91
N ASP A 131 -7.37 -39.29 41.80
CA ASP A 131 -7.15 -38.53 40.58
C ASP A 131 -5.67 -38.19 40.32
N HIS A 132 -4.74 -38.71 41.13
CA HIS A 132 -3.30 -38.40 41.08
C HIS A 132 -2.95 -36.91 41.30
N ILE A 133 -3.86 -36.16 41.95
CA ILE A 133 -3.68 -34.77 42.33
C ILE A 133 -3.61 -34.64 43.86
N CYS A 134 -2.60 -33.93 44.38
CA CYS A 134 -2.55 -33.62 45.81
C CYS A 134 -3.43 -32.44 46.20
N ASP A 135 -3.75 -32.32 47.49
CA ASP A 135 -4.53 -31.21 48.02
C ASP A 135 -3.92 -29.84 47.67
N LYS A 136 -4.77 -28.83 47.47
CA LYS A 136 -4.34 -27.49 47.05
C LYS A 136 -3.38 -26.81 48.04
N GLY A 137 -3.42 -27.19 49.32
CA GLY A 137 -2.45 -26.73 50.32
C GLY A 137 -1.06 -27.35 50.15
N CYS A 138 -0.97 -28.49 49.44
CA CYS A 138 0.21 -29.34 49.37
C CYS A 138 1.12 -29.07 48.17
N TRP A 139 0.60 -28.40 47.13
CA TRP A 139 1.37 -28.13 45.92
C TRP A 139 2.29 -26.89 46.06
N SER A 140 3.37 -26.87 45.27
CA SER A 140 4.48 -25.90 45.36
C SER A 140 4.15 -24.45 44.97
N CYS A 141 2.90 -24.16 44.58
CA CYS A 141 2.47 -22.84 44.14
C CYS A 141 1.04 -22.51 44.63
N SER A 142 0.55 -21.30 44.36
CA SER A 142 -0.78 -20.84 44.80
C SER A 142 -1.60 -20.37 43.60
N CYS A 143 -2.92 -20.59 43.64
CA CYS A 143 -3.81 -20.15 42.57
C CYS A 143 -3.79 -18.62 42.45
N GLY A 144 -3.58 -18.14 41.23
CA GLY A 144 -3.54 -16.72 40.91
C GLY A 144 -3.75 -16.48 39.42
N THR A 145 -3.40 -15.29 38.96
CA THR A 145 -3.55 -14.88 37.56
C THR A 145 -2.27 -14.23 37.08
N GLY A 146 -1.96 -14.41 35.79
CA GLY A 146 -0.88 -13.70 35.15
C GLY A 146 -1.08 -12.18 35.20
N SER A 147 0.02 -11.45 35.08
CA SER A 147 0.03 -10.00 35.27
C SER A 147 -0.79 -9.28 34.20
N THR A 148 -1.58 -8.29 34.62
CA THR A 148 -2.29 -7.35 33.72
C THR A 148 -1.34 -6.49 32.91
N ALA A 149 -0.09 -6.35 33.36
CA ALA A 149 0.98 -5.70 32.60
C ALA A 149 1.47 -6.54 31.41
N THR A 150 1.02 -7.79 31.28
CA THR A 150 1.39 -8.70 30.19
C THR A 150 0.15 -9.17 29.43
N CYS A 151 0.33 -9.52 28.15
CA CYS A 151 -0.73 -10.13 27.34
C CYS A 151 -1.16 -11.54 27.80
N ASP A 152 -0.72 -12.01 28.96
CA ASP A 152 -0.97 -13.36 29.45
C ASP A 152 -1.50 -13.33 30.88
N GLN A 153 -2.79 -12.98 31.03
CA GLN A 153 -3.50 -12.91 32.32
C GLN A 153 -4.19 -14.23 32.69
N ARG A 154 -3.80 -15.34 32.04
CA ARG A 154 -4.32 -16.67 32.30
C ARG A 154 -4.05 -17.14 33.73
N ARG A 155 -4.75 -18.20 34.14
CA ARG A 155 -4.64 -18.73 35.50
C ARG A 155 -3.24 -19.30 35.76
N ILE A 156 -2.74 -19.08 36.97
CA ILE A 156 -1.52 -19.68 37.51
C ILE A 156 -1.96 -20.69 38.57
N CYS A 157 -1.55 -21.95 38.48
CA CYS A 157 -1.80 -22.97 39.52
C CYS A 157 -3.27 -23.18 39.95
N CYS A 158 -4.25 -22.79 39.14
CA CYS A 158 -5.67 -22.95 39.50
C CYS A 158 -6.32 -24.20 38.86
N ASN A 159 -5.74 -24.69 37.77
CA ASN A 159 -6.30 -25.81 37.01
C ASN A 159 -5.69 -27.11 37.53
N ALA A 160 -6.51 -27.98 38.12
CA ALA A 160 -6.09 -29.23 38.74
C ALA A 160 -6.50 -30.41 37.87
N PHE A 161 -5.62 -30.82 36.96
CA PHE A 161 -5.79 -32.03 36.16
C PHE A 161 -4.42 -32.51 35.65
N ARG A 162 -4.34 -33.77 35.20
CA ARG A 162 -3.14 -34.34 34.60
C ARG A 162 -3.52 -35.34 33.50
N TYR A 163 -2.95 -35.16 32.30
CA TYR A 163 -3.16 -36.08 31.18
C TYR A 163 -2.36 -37.39 31.26
N GLY A 164 -1.32 -37.45 32.11
CA GLY A 164 -0.58 -38.69 32.40
C GLY A 164 0.35 -39.16 31.27
N GLN A 165 0.76 -38.27 30.36
CA GLN A 165 1.66 -38.62 29.24
C GLN A 165 3.13 -38.35 29.53
N CYS A 166 3.44 -37.62 30.61
CA CYS A 166 4.82 -37.30 31.00
C CYS A 166 5.07 -37.63 32.47
N ASN A 167 6.31 -38.03 32.74
CA ASN A 167 6.83 -38.38 34.06
C ASN A 167 5.86 -39.30 34.83
N THR A 168 5.40 -40.37 34.18
CA THR A 168 4.37 -41.28 34.69
C THR A 168 4.79 -42.00 35.98
N GLN A 169 6.10 -42.08 36.25
CA GLN A 169 6.64 -42.58 37.51
C GLN A 169 6.26 -41.71 38.73
N VAL A 170 5.99 -40.41 38.51
CA VAL A 170 5.53 -39.52 39.57
C VAL A 170 4.06 -39.81 39.83
N LYS A 171 3.73 -40.40 40.98
CA LYS A 171 2.35 -40.83 41.31
C LYS A 171 1.39 -39.69 41.61
N CYS A 172 1.91 -38.51 41.93
CA CYS A 172 1.15 -37.41 42.48
C CYS A 172 1.63 -36.06 41.97
N SER A 173 0.71 -35.21 41.56
CA SER A 173 1.01 -33.89 41.01
C SER A 173 0.11 -32.82 41.60
N GLY A 174 0.58 -31.59 41.63
CA GLY A 174 -0.26 -30.43 41.92
C GLY A 174 -0.98 -29.93 40.65
N GLY A 175 -1.56 -28.74 40.76
CA GLY A 175 -2.20 -28.06 39.66
C GLY A 175 -1.19 -27.64 38.59
N VAL A 176 -1.70 -27.34 37.40
CA VAL A 176 -0.89 -26.86 36.29
C VAL A 176 -0.31 -25.51 36.68
N HIS A 177 1.01 -25.47 36.92
CA HIS A 177 1.75 -24.29 37.31
C HIS A 177 1.78 -23.30 36.15
N CYS A 178 2.20 -23.77 34.99
CA CYS A 178 2.25 -23.02 33.75
C CYS A 178 2.35 -23.98 32.55
N ARG A 179 2.33 -23.41 31.34
CA ARG A 179 2.49 -24.14 30.08
C ARG A 179 3.78 -23.80 29.37
N VAL A 180 4.54 -24.81 28.98
CA VAL A 180 5.64 -24.66 28.03
C VAL A 180 5.09 -24.80 26.62
N VAL A 181 5.61 -23.99 25.71
CA VAL A 181 5.32 -24.09 24.27
C VAL A 181 6.58 -24.54 23.55
N SER A 182 6.51 -25.57 22.72
CA SER A 182 7.66 -26.00 21.93
C SER A 182 7.27 -26.31 20.48
N CYS A 183 8.23 -26.16 19.58
CA CYS A 183 8.17 -26.72 18.23
C CYS A 183 8.81 -28.11 18.14
N VAL A 184 9.38 -28.57 19.26
CA VAL A 184 9.99 -29.89 19.40
C VAL A 184 9.07 -30.75 20.29
N PRO A 185 8.69 -31.95 19.85
CA PRO A 185 7.86 -32.84 20.65
C PRO A 185 8.45 -33.11 22.04
N PRO A 186 7.63 -33.16 23.09
CA PRO A 186 8.12 -33.28 24.48
C PRO A 186 8.83 -34.59 24.78
N TYR A 187 8.46 -35.69 24.13
CA TYR A 187 9.17 -36.97 24.25
C TYR A 187 10.62 -36.94 23.77
N LYS A 188 11.08 -35.84 23.15
CA LYS A 188 12.50 -35.64 22.78
C LYS A 188 13.33 -34.94 23.85
N TRP A 189 12.70 -34.30 24.85
CA TRP A 189 13.40 -33.49 25.85
C TRP A 189 12.88 -33.66 27.29
N ALA A 190 11.80 -34.40 27.46
CA ALA A 190 11.27 -34.83 28.75
C ALA A 190 10.87 -36.31 28.67
N ASN A 191 10.76 -36.97 29.83
CA ASN A 191 10.29 -38.35 29.91
C ASN A 191 8.77 -38.40 29.62
N CYS A 192 8.41 -38.47 28.34
CA CYS A 192 7.02 -38.48 27.89
C CYS A 192 6.76 -39.59 26.89
N THR A 193 5.53 -40.09 26.88
CA THR A 193 5.05 -41.04 25.86
C THR A 193 4.87 -40.35 24.52
N THR A 194 4.85 -41.15 23.45
CA THR A 194 4.59 -40.69 22.07
C THR A 194 3.09 -40.56 21.78
N THR A 195 2.22 -41.06 22.66
CA THR A 195 0.76 -40.91 22.57
C THR A 195 0.40 -39.42 22.58
N SER A 196 -0.11 -38.91 21.46
CA SER A 196 -0.37 -37.48 21.30
C SER A 196 -1.86 -37.15 21.47
N LEU A 197 -2.18 -36.27 22.41
CA LEU A 197 -3.46 -35.56 22.44
C LEU A 197 -3.43 -34.36 21.46
N ARG A 198 -4.61 -33.85 21.08
CA ARG A 198 -4.74 -32.72 20.15
C ARG A 198 -5.75 -31.70 20.65
N ASP A 199 -5.35 -30.43 20.67
CA ASP A 199 -6.25 -29.29 20.93
C ASP A 199 -5.81 -28.05 20.14
N ASP A 200 -6.41 -27.88 18.97
CA ASP A 200 -6.07 -26.81 18.02
C ASP A 200 -6.54 -25.43 18.50
N ARG A 201 -7.40 -25.34 19.52
CA ARG A 201 -7.82 -24.05 20.11
C ARG A 201 -6.65 -23.27 20.70
N THR A 202 -5.57 -23.98 21.03
CA THR A 202 -4.35 -23.41 21.62
C THR A 202 -3.28 -23.05 20.59
N ALA A 203 -3.53 -23.27 19.29
CA ALA A 203 -2.58 -23.02 18.21
C ALA A 203 -2.04 -21.58 18.25
N GLU A 204 -2.90 -20.60 18.53
CA GLU A 204 -2.56 -19.17 18.50
C GLU A 204 -2.53 -18.50 19.88
N HIS A 205 -2.55 -19.26 20.97
CA HIS A 205 -2.27 -18.70 22.30
C HIS A 205 -0.85 -18.17 22.32
N SER A 206 -0.63 -16.88 22.60
CA SER A 206 0.71 -16.29 22.59
C SER A 206 1.01 -15.55 23.90
N SER A 207 2.27 -15.20 24.07
CA SER A 207 2.73 -14.23 25.07
C SER A 207 3.96 -13.53 24.51
N PRO A 208 4.13 -12.22 24.75
CA PRO A 208 5.32 -11.47 24.33
C PRO A 208 6.64 -12.06 24.85
N SER A 209 6.62 -12.91 25.88
CA SER A 209 7.80 -13.59 26.43
C SER A 209 8.17 -14.88 25.68
N LEU A 210 7.36 -15.34 24.72
CA LEU A 210 7.65 -16.57 23.97
C LEU A 210 8.82 -16.41 22.97
N PRO A 211 9.53 -17.52 22.66
CA PRO A 211 10.59 -17.54 21.64
C PRO A 211 10.11 -17.13 20.23
N LYS A 212 11.06 -16.78 19.36
CA LYS A 212 10.81 -16.50 17.94
C LYS A 212 11.21 -17.74 17.13
N TRP A 213 10.26 -18.39 16.46
CA TRP A 213 10.48 -19.66 15.77
C TRP A 213 10.68 -19.53 14.25
N GLY A 214 11.15 -18.36 13.78
CA GLY A 214 11.41 -18.10 12.37
C GLY A 214 11.27 -16.62 12.00
N PRO A 215 11.57 -16.26 10.74
CA PRO A 215 11.57 -14.85 10.30
C PRO A 215 10.16 -14.24 10.27
N ILE A 216 9.13 -15.03 9.95
CA ILE A 216 7.74 -14.54 9.93
C ILE A 216 7.25 -14.27 11.36
N SER A 217 7.43 -15.22 12.27
CA SER A 217 7.03 -15.07 13.68
C SER A 217 7.83 -13.97 14.38
N ALA A 218 9.11 -13.81 14.06
CA ALA A 218 9.91 -12.68 14.53
C ALA A 218 9.33 -11.33 14.09
N ARG A 219 8.88 -11.22 12.83
CA ARG A 219 8.25 -9.99 12.32
C ARG A 219 6.88 -9.75 12.94
N TYR A 220 6.05 -10.79 13.02
CA TYR A 220 4.73 -10.73 13.65
C TYR A 220 4.82 -10.24 15.10
N LYS A 221 5.79 -10.78 15.87
CA LYS A 221 6.11 -10.33 17.22
C LYS A 221 6.55 -8.86 17.27
N ALA A 222 7.45 -8.45 16.39
CA ALA A 222 7.92 -7.06 16.32
C ALA A 222 6.79 -6.05 15.98
N MET A 223 5.70 -6.51 15.37
CA MET A 223 4.52 -5.69 15.06
C MET A 223 3.49 -5.67 16.20
N GLY A 224 3.72 -6.39 17.30
CA GLY A 224 2.77 -6.51 18.41
C GLY A 224 1.76 -7.65 18.26
N GLU A 225 2.07 -8.67 17.44
CA GLU A 225 1.28 -9.90 17.29
C GLU A 225 -0.19 -9.59 16.95
N GLN A 226 -1.14 -10.11 17.73
CA GLN A 226 -2.57 -9.91 17.52
C GLN A 226 -3.02 -8.45 17.76
N GLY A 227 -2.22 -7.67 18.49
CA GLY A 227 -2.41 -6.23 18.66
C GLY A 227 -2.16 -5.43 17.39
N SER A 228 -1.43 -6.00 16.43
CA SER A 228 -1.22 -5.39 15.12
C SER A 228 -2.49 -5.41 14.26
N PHE A 229 -2.42 -4.77 13.08
CA PHE A 229 -3.50 -4.86 12.09
C PHE A 229 -3.70 -6.29 11.56
N LEU A 230 -2.72 -7.19 11.71
CA LEU A 230 -2.79 -8.55 11.18
C LEU A 230 -3.79 -9.42 11.94
N LYS A 231 -4.00 -9.17 13.25
CA LYS A 231 -4.80 -10.03 14.13
C LYS A 231 -4.28 -11.48 14.14
N ALA A 232 -5.11 -12.48 14.48
CA ALA A 232 -4.68 -13.87 14.59
C ALA A 232 -4.36 -14.49 13.21
N SER A 233 -3.48 -15.49 13.19
CA SER A 233 -3.21 -16.22 11.95
C SER A 233 -4.39 -17.10 11.54
N THR A 234 -4.60 -17.26 10.24
CA THR A 234 -5.63 -18.16 9.68
C THR A 234 -5.06 -19.48 9.20
N GLY A 235 -3.77 -19.73 9.42
CA GLY A 235 -3.15 -21.00 9.09
C GLY A 235 -1.62 -21.00 9.28
N PRO A 236 -0.99 -22.12 8.90
CA PRO A 236 0.44 -22.31 9.10
C PRO A 236 1.30 -21.50 8.12
N VAL A 237 2.61 -21.49 8.38
CA VAL A 237 3.60 -21.08 7.39
C VAL A 237 3.47 -21.99 6.17
N ARG A 238 3.34 -21.38 4.98
CA ARG A 238 3.22 -22.08 3.70
C ARG A 238 4.34 -21.63 2.77
N SER A 239 4.83 -22.55 1.94
CA SER A 239 5.67 -22.20 0.80
C SER A 239 4.83 -21.48 -0.25
N VAL A 240 5.40 -20.46 -0.90
CA VAL A 240 4.81 -19.85 -2.10
C VAL A 240 4.86 -20.82 -3.30
N GLY A 241 5.74 -21.82 -3.25
CA GLY A 241 5.93 -22.83 -4.31
C GLY A 241 6.79 -22.37 -5.47
N ASP A 242 7.47 -21.23 -5.36
CA ASP A 242 8.39 -20.68 -6.37
C ASP A 242 9.88 -20.86 -5.98
N GLY A 243 10.13 -21.57 -4.88
CA GLY A 243 11.46 -21.77 -4.31
C GLY A 243 12.08 -20.54 -3.64
N LYS A 244 11.36 -19.41 -3.52
CA LYS A 244 11.93 -18.14 -3.06
C LYS A 244 11.37 -17.64 -1.74
N GLY A 245 10.10 -17.95 -1.45
CA GLY A 245 9.43 -17.37 -0.31
C GLY A 245 8.49 -18.30 0.44
N THR A 246 8.23 -17.90 1.68
CA THR A 246 7.18 -18.46 2.53
C THR A 246 6.24 -17.36 2.98
N TYR A 247 5.03 -17.73 3.39
CA TYR A 247 4.05 -16.77 3.89
C TYR A 247 3.17 -17.36 4.99
N VAL A 248 2.56 -16.48 5.76
CA VAL A 248 1.46 -16.77 6.67
C VAL A 248 0.31 -15.81 6.36
N ARG A 249 -0.91 -16.34 6.34
CA ARG A 249 -2.14 -15.53 6.29
C ARG A 249 -2.62 -15.24 7.71
N TYR A 250 -3.10 -14.02 7.90
CA TYR A 250 -3.72 -13.54 9.12
C TYR A 250 -5.09 -12.94 8.77
N GLN A 251 -5.96 -12.77 9.76
CA GLN A 251 -7.31 -12.26 9.51
C GLN A 251 -7.27 -10.87 8.86
N GLY A 252 -6.31 -10.03 9.23
CA GLY A 252 -6.14 -8.68 8.71
C GLY A 252 -5.09 -8.51 7.61
N GLY A 253 -4.45 -9.60 7.15
CA GLY A 253 -3.41 -9.49 6.13
C GLY A 253 -2.55 -10.72 5.94
N ALA A 254 -1.30 -10.52 5.51
CA ALA A 254 -0.32 -11.58 5.37
C ALA A 254 1.10 -11.07 5.65
N ILE A 255 1.97 -11.96 6.09
CA ILE A 255 3.42 -11.72 6.10
C ILE A 255 4.04 -12.65 5.07
N TYR A 256 4.81 -12.10 4.14
CA TYR A 256 5.65 -12.84 3.19
C TYR A 256 7.11 -12.68 3.58
N SER A 257 7.88 -13.75 3.49
CA SER A 257 9.30 -13.77 3.84
C SER A 257 10.14 -14.38 2.72
N THR A 258 11.24 -13.71 2.39
CA THR A 258 12.26 -14.18 1.45
C THR A 258 13.64 -13.92 2.05
N SER A 259 14.66 -14.64 1.59
CA SER A 259 16.05 -14.39 2.02
C SER A 259 16.53 -12.98 1.65
N THR A 260 16.09 -12.44 0.51
CA THR A 260 16.52 -11.13 0.00
C THR A 260 15.79 -9.95 0.65
N ASN A 261 14.47 -10.02 0.85
CA ASN A 261 13.67 -8.87 1.29
C ASN A 261 13.31 -8.90 2.79
N GLY A 262 13.63 -10.00 3.47
CA GLY A 262 13.16 -10.29 4.83
C GLY A 262 11.65 -10.55 4.86
N SER A 263 11.07 -10.43 6.05
CA SER A 263 9.63 -10.60 6.29
C SER A 263 8.90 -9.27 6.22
N ARG A 264 7.91 -9.14 5.32
CA ARG A 264 7.11 -7.93 5.11
C ARG A 264 5.62 -8.20 5.26
N ALA A 265 4.95 -7.32 5.98
CA ALA A 265 3.52 -7.41 6.24
C ALA A 265 2.70 -6.54 5.28
N MET A 266 1.61 -7.11 4.78
CA MET A 266 0.59 -6.43 3.98
C MET A 266 -0.75 -6.56 4.67
N ASN A 267 -1.52 -5.48 4.74
CA ASN A 267 -2.93 -5.55 5.15
C ASN A 267 -3.79 -6.14 4.01
N ASN A 268 -5.03 -6.53 4.31
CA ASN A 268 -5.92 -7.14 3.32
C ASN A 268 -6.13 -6.29 2.05
N TRP A 269 -6.17 -4.96 2.17
CA TRP A 269 -6.35 -4.09 1.01
C TRP A 269 -5.19 -4.18 0.03
N VAL A 270 -3.95 -3.94 0.50
CA VAL A 270 -2.74 -4.04 -0.33
C VAL A 270 -2.56 -5.47 -0.83
N LEU A 271 -2.83 -6.45 0.02
CA LEU A 271 -2.73 -7.87 -0.31
C LEU A 271 -3.70 -8.28 -1.41
N SER A 272 -4.94 -7.77 -1.41
CA SER A 272 -5.91 -8.01 -2.47
C SER A 272 -5.41 -7.43 -3.79
N LYS A 273 -5.02 -6.15 -3.80
CA LYS A 273 -4.47 -5.48 -4.98
C LYS A 273 -3.22 -6.17 -5.53
N TRP A 274 -2.32 -6.58 -4.66
CA TRP A 274 -1.14 -7.31 -5.08
C TRP A 274 -1.47 -8.69 -5.66
N ASN A 275 -2.48 -9.40 -5.15
CA ASN A 275 -2.93 -10.67 -5.74
C ASN A 275 -3.62 -10.47 -7.10
N GLU A 276 -4.38 -9.39 -7.29
CA GLU A 276 -4.95 -8.99 -8.60
C GLU A 276 -3.83 -8.79 -9.65
N GLU A 277 -2.65 -8.33 -9.21
CA GLU A 277 -1.45 -8.15 -10.05
C GLU A 277 -0.59 -9.43 -10.18
N GLY A 278 -1.11 -10.60 -9.78
CA GLY A 278 -0.43 -11.90 -9.86
C GLY A 278 0.45 -12.27 -8.65
N GLY A 279 0.43 -11.45 -7.59
CA GLY A 279 1.10 -11.73 -6.33
C GLY A 279 2.62 -11.90 -6.48
N PRO A 280 3.25 -12.87 -5.79
CA PRO A 280 4.71 -13.01 -5.76
C PRO A 280 5.32 -13.41 -7.11
N ARG A 281 4.53 -14.01 -8.00
CA ARG A 281 4.93 -14.35 -9.38
C ARG A 281 4.53 -13.28 -10.40
N GLY A 282 3.77 -12.28 -9.96
CA GLY A 282 3.30 -11.18 -10.79
C GLY A 282 4.37 -10.14 -11.09
N HIS A 283 3.99 -9.10 -11.82
CA HIS A 283 4.92 -8.07 -12.30
C HIS A 283 5.54 -7.23 -11.17
N LEU A 284 4.91 -7.18 -9.99
CA LEU A 284 5.43 -6.49 -8.81
C LEU A 284 6.52 -7.28 -8.07
N GLY A 285 6.44 -8.61 -8.08
CA GLY A 285 7.29 -9.48 -7.25
C GLY A 285 6.97 -9.39 -5.76
N TYR A 286 7.93 -9.74 -4.91
CA TYR A 286 7.74 -9.75 -3.45
C TYR A 286 7.71 -8.33 -2.85
N PRO A 287 6.99 -8.14 -1.73
CA PRO A 287 7.04 -6.88 -0.97
C PRO A 287 8.45 -6.61 -0.43
N THR A 288 8.87 -5.35 -0.49
CA THR A 288 10.17 -4.86 0.04
C THR A 288 10.00 -3.89 1.20
N SER A 289 8.79 -3.39 1.43
CA SER A 289 8.45 -2.55 2.57
C SER A 289 7.10 -2.97 3.16
N GLU A 290 6.73 -2.40 4.30
CA GLU A 290 5.34 -2.30 4.72
C GLU A 290 4.66 -1.10 4.04
N LYS A 291 3.39 -0.85 4.38
CA LYS A 291 2.69 0.37 3.97
C LYS A 291 3.36 1.57 4.66
N ILE A 292 3.91 2.48 3.88
CA ILE A 292 4.57 3.71 4.34
C ILE A 292 3.60 4.87 4.13
N SER A 293 3.30 5.63 5.17
CA SER A 293 2.56 6.89 5.04
C SER A 293 3.45 7.95 4.41
N THR A 294 2.89 8.70 3.48
CA THR A 294 3.58 9.71 2.67
C THR A 294 2.80 11.02 2.67
N ARG A 295 3.29 12.04 1.97
CA ARG A 295 2.65 13.37 1.92
C ARG A 295 1.25 13.31 1.28
N ASP A 296 0.47 14.38 1.40
CA ASP A 296 -0.88 14.52 0.84
C ASP A 296 -1.87 13.46 1.36
N SER A 297 -1.69 13.06 2.63
CA SER A 297 -2.44 11.97 3.27
C SER A 297 -2.38 10.67 2.47
N GLY A 298 -1.30 10.47 1.71
CA GLY A 298 -1.10 9.31 0.88
C GLY A 298 -0.26 8.23 1.53
N TRP A 299 -0.06 7.17 0.76
CA TRP A 299 0.72 6.02 1.18
C TRP A 299 1.31 5.29 -0.01
N ILE A 300 2.39 4.57 0.24
CA ILE A 300 3.05 3.70 -0.73
C ILE A 300 3.42 2.37 -0.08
N HIS A 301 3.25 1.28 -0.82
CA HIS A 301 3.78 -0.03 -0.49
C HIS A 301 4.72 -0.46 -1.62
N LEU A 302 5.98 -0.70 -1.29
CA LEU A 302 7.02 -1.00 -2.27
C LEU A 302 7.16 -2.51 -2.47
N PHE A 303 7.34 -2.88 -3.73
CA PHE A 303 7.64 -4.23 -4.18
C PHE A 303 8.95 -4.22 -4.97
N GLN A 304 9.49 -5.41 -5.26
CA GLN A 304 10.76 -5.55 -5.98
C GLN A 304 10.80 -4.78 -7.31
N LYS A 305 9.69 -4.75 -8.04
CA LYS A 305 9.61 -4.20 -9.41
C LYS A 305 8.51 -3.15 -9.58
N GLY A 306 7.98 -2.64 -8.47
CA GLY A 306 6.89 -1.67 -8.53
C GLY A 306 6.41 -1.17 -7.18
N ALA A 307 5.28 -0.49 -7.21
CA ALA A 307 4.61 0.00 -6.02
C ALA A 307 3.09 -0.03 -6.20
N ILE A 308 2.40 -0.18 -5.08
CA ILE A 308 0.98 0.11 -4.94
C ILE A 308 0.86 1.36 -4.06
N THR A 309 0.15 2.38 -4.52
CA THR A 309 0.14 3.69 -3.85
C THR A 309 -1.18 4.42 -4.06
N ASP A 310 -1.49 5.33 -3.15
CA ASP A 310 -2.64 6.23 -3.25
C ASP A 310 -2.43 7.51 -2.42
N SER A 311 -3.32 8.49 -2.60
CA SER A 311 -3.40 9.77 -1.89
C SER A 311 -4.87 10.15 -1.65
N ALA A 312 -5.13 11.19 -0.86
CA ALA A 312 -6.50 11.67 -0.66
C ALA A 312 -7.18 12.16 -1.96
N SER A 313 -6.40 12.49 -2.99
CA SER A 313 -6.90 12.98 -4.28
C SER A 313 -6.90 11.94 -5.41
N THR A 314 -6.47 10.70 -5.13
CA THR A 314 -6.34 9.65 -6.14
C THR A 314 -7.11 8.40 -5.71
N SER A 315 -7.08 7.37 -6.56
CA SER A 315 -7.48 6.02 -6.19
C SER A 315 -6.27 5.11 -6.20
N THR A 316 -6.37 3.95 -5.53
CA THR A 316 -5.23 3.04 -5.38
C THR A 316 -4.77 2.54 -6.74
N GLN A 317 -3.53 2.89 -7.11
CA GLN A 317 -2.93 2.51 -8.39
C GLN A 317 -1.68 1.67 -8.21
N THR A 318 -1.42 0.86 -9.23
CA THR A 318 -0.19 0.08 -9.38
C THR A 318 0.73 0.71 -10.43
N VAL A 319 2.01 0.86 -10.10
CA VAL A 319 3.05 1.32 -11.03
C VAL A 319 4.17 0.27 -11.03
N TRP A 320 4.46 -0.34 -12.17
CA TRP A 320 5.47 -1.41 -12.32
C TRP A 320 6.21 -1.34 -13.66
N GLY A 321 7.35 -2.04 -13.79
CA GLY A 321 8.13 -2.06 -15.03
C GLY A 321 8.75 -0.70 -15.38
N VAL A 322 8.97 -0.41 -16.67
CA VAL A 322 9.71 0.79 -17.11
C VAL A 322 9.14 2.11 -16.59
N ARG A 323 7.81 2.21 -16.48
CA ARG A 323 7.13 3.37 -15.88
C ARG A 323 7.44 3.53 -14.39
N TYR A 324 7.57 2.43 -13.65
CA TYR A 324 8.03 2.49 -12.27
C TYR A 324 9.49 2.91 -12.19
N ASP A 325 10.35 2.45 -13.09
CA ASP A 325 11.76 2.83 -13.10
C ASP A 325 11.94 4.33 -13.39
N VAL A 326 11.18 4.87 -14.34
CA VAL A 326 11.10 6.31 -14.59
C VAL A 326 10.58 7.06 -13.36
N TRP A 327 9.41 6.67 -12.85
CA TRP A 327 8.80 7.33 -11.68
C TRP A 327 9.70 7.29 -10.44
N LYS A 328 10.37 6.16 -10.20
CA LYS A 328 11.35 5.96 -9.12
C LYS A 328 12.54 6.90 -9.27
N ARG A 329 13.14 6.99 -10.47
CA ARG A 329 14.26 7.90 -10.75
C ARG A 329 13.85 9.37 -10.59
N GLU A 330 12.60 9.70 -10.85
CA GLU A 330 12.08 11.05 -10.75
C GLU A 330 11.54 11.44 -9.37
N GLY A 331 11.75 10.60 -8.34
CA GLY A 331 11.41 10.91 -6.94
C GLY A 331 10.07 10.33 -6.44
N ARG A 332 9.45 9.44 -7.22
CA ARG A 332 8.16 8.81 -6.94
C ARG A 332 7.07 9.83 -6.60
N GLU A 333 6.25 9.55 -5.59
CA GLU A 333 5.13 10.39 -5.20
C GLU A 333 5.60 11.78 -4.74
N GLY A 334 6.85 11.91 -4.26
CA GLY A 334 7.46 13.20 -3.90
C GLY A 334 8.18 13.92 -4.98
N GLY A 335 8.23 13.30 -6.14
CA GLY A 335 8.95 13.78 -7.28
C GLY A 335 8.15 14.70 -8.18
N LYS A 336 8.68 14.80 -9.40
CA LYS A 336 8.16 15.65 -10.47
C LYS A 336 6.70 15.34 -10.86
N LEU A 337 6.31 14.07 -10.77
CA LEU A 337 5.02 13.58 -11.27
C LEU A 337 3.91 13.52 -10.21
N GLY A 338 4.25 13.37 -8.93
CA GLY A 338 3.27 13.09 -7.87
C GLY A 338 2.76 11.66 -7.89
N TYR A 339 1.57 11.43 -7.35
CA TYR A 339 0.90 10.13 -7.36
C TYR A 339 0.31 9.79 -8.73
N PRO A 340 0.26 8.49 -9.11
CA PRO A 340 -0.52 8.04 -10.26
C PRO A 340 -2.02 8.32 -10.04
N VAL A 341 -2.70 8.82 -11.07
CA VAL A 341 -4.15 9.13 -11.01
C VAL A 341 -5.00 8.06 -11.71
N GLY A 342 -4.36 7.13 -12.43
CA GLY A 342 -5.01 6.03 -13.12
C GLY A 342 -4.03 4.93 -13.52
N PRO A 343 -4.56 3.82 -14.06
CA PRO A 343 -3.73 2.71 -14.51
C PRO A 343 -2.97 3.09 -15.79
N LYS A 344 -2.07 2.21 -16.23
CA LYS A 344 -1.55 2.26 -17.60
C LYS A 344 -2.71 2.02 -18.57
N THR A 345 -2.90 2.93 -19.51
CA THR A 345 -3.90 2.82 -20.57
C THR A 345 -3.19 2.62 -21.90
N ASP A 346 -3.58 1.57 -22.63
CA ASP A 346 -3.16 1.40 -24.02
C ASP A 346 -3.89 2.38 -24.93
N VAL A 347 -3.14 2.97 -25.85
CA VAL A 347 -3.62 3.95 -26.83
C VAL A 347 -3.10 3.55 -28.21
N THR A 348 -3.62 4.17 -29.26
CA THR A 348 -3.16 3.88 -30.62
C THR A 348 -1.64 4.09 -30.72
N ASN A 349 -0.92 3.03 -31.12
CA ASN A 349 0.53 2.98 -31.26
C ASN A 349 1.35 3.18 -29.97
N GLY A 350 0.77 3.07 -28.77
CA GLY A 350 1.52 3.30 -27.54
C GLY A 350 0.75 3.07 -26.25
N TRP A 351 1.25 3.61 -25.15
CA TRP A 351 0.56 3.61 -23.87
C TRP A 351 0.85 4.88 -23.08
N ILE A 352 -0.04 5.20 -22.15
CA ILE A 352 0.11 6.34 -21.23
C ILE A 352 -0.32 5.93 -19.82
N GLN A 353 0.44 6.34 -18.81
CA GLN A 353 -0.02 6.34 -17.42
C GLN A 353 0.01 7.77 -16.89
N LEU A 354 -1.13 8.21 -16.38
CA LEU A 354 -1.32 9.57 -15.87
C LEU A 354 -0.92 9.66 -14.40
N PHE A 355 -0.31 10.78 -14.05
CA PHE A 355 0.06 11.19 -12.70
C PHE A 355 -0.51 12.58 -12.42
N GLN A 356 -0.53 12.98 -11.14
CA GLN A 356 -1.10 14.26 -10.72
C GLN A 356 -0.54 15.46 -11.51
N LYS A 357 0.77 15.46 -11.78
CA LYS A 357 1.50 16.58 -12.38
C LYS A 357 2.11 16.25 -13.75
N GLY A 358 1.68 15.15 -14.37
CA GLY A 358 2.25 14.73 -15.63
C GLY A 358 1.78 13.37 -16.12
N ALA A 359 2.55 12.82 -17.05
CA ALA A 359 2.34 11.47 -17.57
C ALA A 359 3.69 10.79 -17.85
N ILE A 360 3.68 9.47 -17.82
CA ILE A 360 4.74 8.64 -18.39
C ILE A 360 4.13 7.87 -19.56
N THR A 361 4.81 7.85 -20.70
CA THR A 361 4.25 7.35 -21.96
C THR A 361 5.34 6.96 -22.95
N ASP A 362 5.02 6.04 -23.84
CA ASP A 362 5.76 5.82 -25.09
C ASP A 362 4.83 5.39 -26.22
N SER A 363 5.44 5.24 -27.39
CA SER A 363 4.88 4.63 -28.58
C SER A 363 5.81 3.54 -29.09
N THR A 364 5.34 2.75 -30.06
CA THR A 364 6.18 1.77 -30.78
C THR A 364 7.39 2.39 -31.50
N ALA A 365 7.39 3.72 -31.70
CA ALA A 365 8.46 4.46 -32.35
C ALA A 365 9.28 5.34 -31.39
N THR A 366 9.00 5.30 -30.08
CA THR A 366 9.69 6.16 -29.09
C THR A 366 10.12 5.36 -27.85
N SER A 367 11.03 5.93 -27.07
CA SER A 367 11.36 5.39 -25.75
C SER A 367 10.40 5.94 -24.68
N THR A 368 10.30 5.27 -23.52
CA THR A 368 9.51 5.73 -22.38
C THR A 368 10.01 7.06 -21.84
N GLN A 369 9.16 8.08 -21.91
CA GLN A 369 9.46 9.43 -21.43
C GLN A 369 8.42 9.91 -20.43
N SER A 370 8.83 10.84 -19.56
CA SER A 370 7.93 11.62 -18.73
C SER A 370 7.71 13.02 -19.28
N VAL A 371 6.49 13.52 -19.16
CA VAL A 371 6.08 14.88 -19.49
C VAL A 371 5.40 15.44 -18.24
N TRP A 372 5.96 16.48 -17.62
CA TRP A 372 5.50 17.01 -16.32
C TRP A 372 5.67 18.52 -16.22
N GLY A 373 4.99 19.17 -15.27
CA GLY A 373 5.08 20.64 -15.07
C GLY A 373 4.50 21.43 -16.25
N VAL A 374 5.03 22.61 -16.55
CA VAL A 374 4.44 23.51 -17.56
C VAL A 374 4.31 22.88 -18.96
N ARG A 375 5.28 22.04 -19.37
CA ARG A 375 5.20 21.33 -20.66
C ARG A 375 4.12 20.24 -20.68
N TRP A 376 3.78 19.68 -19.53
CA TRP A 376 2.60 18.82 -19.41
C TRP A 376 1.32 19.61 -19.63
N ASP A 377 1.21 20.80 -19.06
CA ASP A 377 0.03 21.65 -19.25
C ASP A 377 -0.13 22.07 -20.72
N VAL A 378 0.98 22.40 -21.39
CA VAL A 378 0.99 22.67 -22.84
C VAL A 378 0.62 21.41 -23.62
N TRP A 379 1.31 20.28 -23.44
CA TRP A 379 1.01 19.05 -24.18
C TRP A 379 -0.43 18.57 -23.97
N LYS A 380 -0.97 18.74 -22.75
CA LYS A 380 -2.37 18.47 -22.43
C LYS A 380 -3.33 19.35 -23.23
N ARG A 381 -3.07 20.65 -23.33
CA ARG A 381 -3.86 21.58 -24.14
C ARG A 381 -3.78 21.26 -25.63
N GLU A 382 -2.62 20.80 -26.11
CA GLU A 382 -2.41 20.38 -27.50
C GLU A 382 -3.04 19.01 -27.84
N GLY A 383 -3.75 18.36 -26.91
CA GLY A 383 -4.42 17.08 -27.15
C GLY A 383 -3.59 15.82 -26.87
N ARG A 384 -2.44 15.99 -26.19
CA ARG A 384 -1.51 14.92 -25.80
C ARG A 384 -1.07 14.04 -26.98
N GLU A 385 -1.05 12.73 -26.80
CA GLU A 385 -0.60 11.75 -27.79
C GLU A 385 -1.48 11.70 -29.04
N LYS A 386 -2.75 12.08 -28.91
CA LYS A 386 -3.71 12.22 -30.02
C LYS A 386 -3.63 13.60 -30.70
N GLY A 387 -2.87 14.50 -30.11
CA GLY A 387 -2.71 15.89 -30.50
C GLY A 387 -1.75 16.10 -31.67
N THR A 388 -1.48 17.37 -31.95
CA THR A 388 -0.62 17.80 -33.07
C THR A 388 0.84 17.40 -32.88
N LEU A 389 1.30 17.26 -31.64
CA LEU A 389 2.68 16.92 -31.28
C LEU A 389 2.98 15.41 -31.34
N GLY A 390 1.98 14.56 -31.03
CA GLY A 390 2.18 13.12 -30.85
C GLY A 390 2.91 12.78 -29.55
N PHE A 391 3.64 11.65 -29.53
CA PHE A 391 4.36 11.18 -28.35
C PHE A 391 5.71 11.90 -28.16
N PRO A 392 6.19 12.05 -26.91
CA PRO A 392 7.55 12.52 -26.64
C PRO A 392 8.59 11.54 -27.20
N THR A 393 9.63 12.07 -27.84
CA THR A 393 10.73 11.28 -28.44
C THR A 393 11.97 11.22 -27.56
N GLY A 394 12.08 12.12 -26.58
CA GLY A 394 13.18 12.18 -25.64
C GLY A 394 12.85 12.95 -24.36
N PRO A 395 13.78 12.96 -23.39
CA PRO A 395 13.63 13.75 -22.19
C PRO A 395 13.74 15.24 -22.52
N LEU A 396 13.37 16.08 -21.55
CA LEU A 396 13.70 17.51 -21.60
C LEU A 396 15.22 17.68 -21.66
N THR A 397 15.68 18.50 -22.59
CA THR A 397 17.08 18.86 -22.77
C THR A 397 17.24 20.34 -22.43
N SER A 398 18.13 20.66 -21.50
CA SER A 398 18.54 22.03 -21.21
C SER A 398 19.42 22.56 -22.33
N THR A 399 19.25 23.84 -22.66
CA THR A 399 20.10 24.56 -23.60
C THR A 399 20.77 25.72 -22.86
N THR A 400 21.63 26.49 -23.55
CA THR A 400 22.30 27.66 -22.96
C THR A 400 21.33 28.68 -22.35
N ASN A 401 20.16 28.89 -22.97
CA ASN A 401 19.24 29.97 -22.58
C ASN A 401 17.83 29.47 -22.22
N GLY A 402 17.61 28.16 -22.16
CA GLY A 402 16.27 27.60 -22.04
C GLY A 402 16.25 26.08 -21.98
N TRP A 403 15.16 25.50 -22.49
CA TRP A 403 15.04 24.05 -22.61
C TRP A 403 14.11 23.68 -23.75
N ILE A 404 14.25 22.45 -24.23
CA ILE A 404 13.40 21.87 -25.26
C ILE A 404 13.07 20.42 -24.90
N GLN A 405 11.80 20.03 -25.08
CA GLN A 405 11.42 18.62 -25.14
C GLN A 405 10.84 18.32 -26.52
N LEU A 406 11.41 17.31 -27.17
CA LEU A 406 11.02 16.90 -28.51
C LEU A 406 9.87 15.89 -28.48
N PHE A 407 9.00 16.01 -29.46
CA PHE A 407 7.88 15.15 -29.75
C PHE A 407 7.95 14.69 -31.20
N GLN A 408 7.17 13.67 -31.57
CA GLN A 408 7.21 13.09 -32.92
C GLN A 408 6.99 14.12 -34.03
N LYS A 409 6.14 15.13 -33.79
CA LYS A 409 5.71 16.12 -34.79
C LYS A 409 5.95 17.56 -34.36
N GLY A 410 6.83 17.77 -33.39
CA GLY A 410 7.11 19.11 -32.89
C GLY A 410 7.97 19.14 -31.64
N ALA A 411 7.95 20.29 -30.96
CA ALA A 411 8.63 20.49 -29.70
C ALA A 411 7.82 21.37 -28.77
N ILE A 412 8.07 21.23 -27.46
CA ILE A 412 7.65 22.21 -26.46
C ILE A 412 8.92 22.80 -25.85
N THR A 413 8.99 24.13 -25.76
CA THR A 413 10.23 24.82 -25.42
C THR A 413 9.97 26.21 -24.85
N ASP A 414 10.91 26.72 -24.06
CA ASP A 414 11.04 28.14 -23.74
C ASP A 414 12.51 28.53 -23.48
N SER A 415 12.69 29.83 -23.22
CA SER A 415 13.93 30.44 -22.76
C SER A 415 13.64 31.41 -21.61
N THR A 416 14.69 31.92 -20.99
CA THR A 416 14.59 32.99 -19.96
C THR A 416 13.90 34.27 -20.46
N ALA A 417 13.80 34.45 -21.78
CA ALA A 417 13.17 35.61 -22.41
C ALA A 417 11.80 35.31 -23.04
N THR A 418 11.31 34.07 -22.95
CA THR A 418 10.04 33.65 -23.58
C THR A 418 9.15 32.85 -22.63
N THR A 419 7.95 32.50 -23.07
CA THR A 419 7.05 31.61 -22.33
C THR A 419 7.04 30.22 -22.98
N THR A 420 6.59 29.19 -22.25
CA THR A 420 6.50 27.82 -22.77
C THR A 420 5.51 27.71 -23.92
N GLN A 421 6.02 27.43 -25.11
CA GLN A 421 5.21 27.27 -26.32
C GLN A 421 5.44 25.92 -27.00
N ALA A 422 4.39 25.44 -27.66
CA ALA A 422 4.48 24.33 -28.60
C ALA A 422 4.80 24.87 -30.01
N VAL A 423 5.67 24.18 -30.73
CA VAL A 423 5.94 24.40 -32.14
C VAL A 423 5.67 23.08 -32.87
N HIS A 424 4.68 23.06 -33.76
CA HIS A 424 4.21 21.84 -34.42
C HIS A 424 3.82 22.11 -35.89
N GLY A 425 3.56 21.03 -36.65
CA GLY A 425 3.08 21.12 -38.03
C GLY A 425 4.01 21.92 -38.94
N ALA A 426 3.46 22.81 -39.78
CA ALA A 426 4.26 23.62 -40.71
C ALA A 426 5.24 24.57 -39.99
N MET A 427 4.88 25.06 -38.79
CA MET A 427 5.76 25.92 -37.99
C MET A 427 6.96 25.13 -37.49
N TRP A 428 6.77 23.86 -37.10
CA TRP A 428 7.87 22.98 -36.76
C TRP A 428 8.82 22.75 -37.94
N THR A 429 8.28 22.43 -39.12
CA THR A 429 9.11 22.25 -40.32
C THR A 429 9.92 23.50 -40.65
N GLY A 430 9.28 24.68 -40.66
CA GLY A 430 9.96 25.95 -40.91
C GLY A 430 11.00 26.31 -39.85
N TRP A 431 10.70 26.07 -38.57
CA TRP A 431 11.61 26.34 -37.47
C TRP A 431 12.82 25.40 -37.46
N VAL A 432 12.63 24.11 -37.78
CA VAL A 432 13.73 23.17 -37.98
C VAL A 432 14.64 23.62 -39.12
N ALA A 433 14.07 24.02 -40.26
CA ALA A 433 14.85 24.57 -41.38
C ALA A 433 15.56 25.90 -41.04
N ALA A 434 15.10 26.60 -40.00
CA ALA A 434 15.73 27.80 -39.46
C ALA A 434 16.91 27.52 -38.51
N GLY A 435 17.16 26.27 -38.12
CA GLY A 435 18.14 25.92 -37.08
C GLY A 435 17.58 25.89 -35.66
N ARG A 436 16.25 25.87 -35.52
CA ARG A 436 15.51 25.86 -34.23
C ARG A 436 15.95 26.99 -33.29
N GLU A 437 16.12 26.69 -32.01
CA GLU A 437 16.44 27.65 -30.95
C GLU A 437 17.79 28.34 -31.11
N ASN A 438 18.73 27.71 -31.83
CA ASN A 438 20.04 28.27 -32.16
C ASN A 438 20.03 29.00 -33.52
N GLY A 439 18.88 28.97 -34.20
CA GLY A 439 18.66 29.57 -35.51
C GLY A 439 18.34 31.06 -35.45
N VAL A 440 18.18 31.66 -36.65
CA VAL A 440 17.92 33.10 -36.81
C VAL A 440 16.65 33.59 -36.11
N LEU A 441 15.65 32.71 -35.92
CA LEU A 441 14.40 33.06 -35.26
C LEU A 441 14.48 32.99 -33.72
N GLY A 442 15.35 32.11 -33.19
CA GLY A 442 15.43 31.81 -31.76
C GLY A 442 14.19 31.08 -31.22
N TYR A 443 13.82 31.36 -29.97
CA TYR A 443 12.71 30.72 -29.26
C TYR A 443 11.34 31.29 -29.65
N PRO A 444 10.27 30.47 -29.65
CA PRO A 444 8.91 30.94 -29.82
C PRO A 444 8.48 31.86 -28.67
N THR A 445 7.76 32.93 -28.99
CA THR A 445 7.21 33.91 -28.02
C THR A 445 5.71 33.75 -27.82
N ALA A 446 5.02 33.12 -28.77
CA ALA A 446 3.58 32.88 -28.73
C ALA A 446 3.22 31.52 -29.34
N ALA A 447 2.00 31.06 -29.04
CA ALA A 447 1.41 29.89 -29.69
C ALA A 447 1.11 30.17 -31.17
N VAL A 448 0.95 29.11 -31.96
CA VAL A 448 0.50 29.22 -33.35
C VAL A 448 -0.86 29.89 -33.38
N SER A 449 -0.98 30.95 -34.17
CA SER A 449 -2.20 31.75 -34.32
C SER A 449 -2.75 31.61 -35.74
N SER A 450 -4.08 31.59 -35.85
CA SER A 450 -4.75 31.61 -37.15
C SER A 450 -4.72 33.02 -37.75
N ALA A 451 -4.62 33.08 -39.07
CA ALA A 451 -4.78 34.28 -39.87
C ALA A 451 -5.81 34.03 -40.97
N SER A 452 -6.31 35.09 -41.61
CA SER A 452 -7.43 35.03 -42.57
C SER A 452 -7.29 33.97 -43.67
N ARG A 453 -6.06 33.73 -44.15
CA ARG A 453 -5.74 32.79 -45.23
C ARG A 453 -4.67 31.79 -44.82
N GLY A 454 -4.41 31.62 -43.52
CA GLY A 454 -3.26 30.85 -43.08
C GLY A 454 -3.05 30.82 -41.58
N SER A 455 -1.80 30.66 -41.16
CA SER A 455 -1.41 30.70 -39.76
C SER A 455 -0.01 31.27 -39.59
N TYR A 456 0.31 31.72 -38.39
CA TYR A 456 1.65 32.23 -38.08
C TYR A 456 2.04 31.90 -36.66
N GLN A 457 3.34 32.01 -36.37
CA GLN A 457 3.86 31.91 -35.02
C GLN A 457 5.00 32.91 -34.84
N ALA A 458 4.97 33.63 -33.71
CA ALA A 458 5.99 34.60 -33.36
C ALA A 458 7.15 33.94 -32.61
N PHE A 459 8.36 34.42 -32.92
CA PHE A 459 9.62 34.04 -32.31
C PHE A 459 10.37 35.30 -31.87
N ARG A 460 11.41 35.12 -31.05
CA ARG A 460 12.17 36.23 -30.46
C ARG A 460 12.70 37.21 -31.51
N SER A 461 13.20 36.69 -32.64
CA SER A 461 13.87 37.48 -33.67
C SER A 461 13.17 37.45 -35.02
N GLY A 462 11.92 36.99 -35.08
CA GLY A 462 11.16 36.91 -36.32
C GLY A 462 9.85 36.15 -36.20
N GLU A 463 9.24 35.83 -37.32
CA GLU A 463 7.97 35.12 -37.39
C GLU A 463 8.00 34.04 -38.47
N LEU A 464 7.23 32.98 -38.26
CA LEU A 464 6.90 32.02 -39.31
C LEU A 464 5.47 32.26 -39.78
N TRP A 465 5.26 32.38 -41.08
CA TRP A 465 3.94 32.60 -41.68
C TRP A 465 3.65 31.55 -42.74
N ARG A 466 2.47 30.94 -42.68
CA ARG A 466 2.01 29.92 -43.61
C ARG A 466 0.80 30.44 -44.37
N LEU A 467 0.85 30.35 -45.69
CA LEU A 467 -0.31 30.56 -46.57
C LEU A 467 -1.03 29.23 -46.82
N GLY A 468 -2.32 29.18 -46.54
CA GLY A 468 -3.18 28.01 -46.73
C GLY A 468 -2.59 26.75 -46.09
N SER A 469 -2.46 25.68 -46.89
CA SER A 469 -1.83 24.41 -46.49
C SER A 469 -0.33 24.34 -46.80
N GLY A 470 0.29 25.43 -47.27
CA GLY A 470 1.68 25.47 -47.73
C GLY A 470 2.74 25.35 -46.63
N SER A 471 3.98 25.64 -47.01
CA SER A 471 5.11 25.72 -46.08
C SER A 471 5.07 27.02 -45.27
N ALA A 472 5.50 26.96 -44.01
CA ALA A 472 5.72 28.18 -43.23
C ALA A 472 7.02 28.86 -43.70
N ARG A 473 6.95 30.16 -43.96
CA ARG A 473 8.06 30.99 -44.42
C ARG A 473 8.57 31.89 -43.29
N ARG A 474 9.88 31.99 -43.20
CA ARG A 474 10.60 32.75 -42.17
C ARG A 474 10.65 34.22 -42.58
N LEU A 475 10.13 35.10 -41.75
CA LEU A 475 10.24 36.54 -41.87
C LEU A 475 11.02 37.09 -40.67
N TYR A 476 12.08 37.84 -40.91
CA TYR A 476 12.89 38.44 -39.83
C TYR A 476 13.58 39.73 -40.27
N GLY A 477 14.16 40.44 -39.31
CA GLY A 477 14.91 41.68 -39.53
C GLY A 477 14.08 42.78 -40.19
N GLU A 478 14.74 43.62 -40.98
CA GLU A 478 14.13 44.82 -41.57
C GLU A 478 13.01 44.48 -42.58
N VAL A 479 13.09 43.33 -43.25
CA VAL A 479 12.01 42.84 -44.11
C VAL A 479 10.71 42.64 -43.33
N LEU A 480 10.78 42.04 -42.13
CA LEU A 480 9.61 41.85 -41.27
C LEU A 480 9.05 43.21 -40.81
N SER A 481 9.93 44.14 -40.42
CA SER A 481 9.54 45.50 -40.00
C SER A 481 8.78 46.23 -41.11
N GLN A 482 9.34 46.26 -42.32
CA GLN A 482 8.72 46.93 -43.47
C GLN A 482 7.41 46.24 -43.91
N TRP A 483 7.36 44.91 -43.90
CA TRP A 483 6.16 44.18 -44.24
C TRP A 483 5.01 44.47 -43.25
N LYS A 484 5.32 44.52 -41.94
CA LYS A 484 4.34 44.92 -40.91
C LYS A 484 3.89 46.37 -41.08
N ALA A 485 4.81 47.30 -41.35
CA ALA A 485 4.49 48.70 -41.61
C ALA A 485 3.59 48.87 -42.86
N ALA A 486 3.69 47.97 -43.83
CA ALA A 486 2.85 47.93 -45.03
C ALA A 486 1.50 47.20 -44.82
N GLY A 487 1.11 46.89 -43.58
CA GLY A 487 -0.17 46.25 -43.24
C GLY A 487 -0.11 44.72 -43.10
N GLY A 488 1.08 44.13 -43.10
CA GLY A 488 1.29 42.69 -42.89
C GLY A 488 0.53 41.82 -43.90
N ALA A 489 -0.01 40.69 -43.42
CA ALA A 489 -0.66 39.69 -44.27
C ALA A 489 -1.95 40.16 -44.97
N THR A 490 -2.53 41.27 -44.49
CA THR A 490 -3.69 41.94 -45.09
C THR A 490 -3.31 43.16 -45.94
N GLY A 491 -2.02 43.54 -45.93
CA GLY A 491 -1.49 44.68 -46.67
C GLY A 491 -1.18 44.35 -48.13
N LYS A 492 -0.61 45.33 -48.83
CA LYS A 492 -0.36 45.25 -50.30
C LYS A 492 0.52 44.07 -50.73
N TYR A 493 1.40 43.58 -49.84
CA TYR A 493 2.30 42.48 -50.16
C TYR A 493 1.66 41.10 -49.94
N GLY A 494 0.67 40.97 -49.05
CA GLY A 494 0.06 39.67 -48.71
C GLY A 494 1.00 38.75 -47.94
N TYR A 495 0.83 37.43 -48.11
CA TYR A 495 1.62 36.42 -47.39
C TYR A 495 3.00 36.21 -48.03
N PRO A 496 4.02 35.84 -47.24
CA PRO A 496 5.32 35.46 -47.80
C PRO A 496 5.23 34.14 -48.59
N VAL A 497 5.89 34.09 -49.74
CA VAL A 497 5.98 32.90 -50.59
C VAL A 497 7.39 32.28 -50.59
N THR A 498 8.41 33.06 -50.23
CA THR A 498 9.79 32.60 -49.96
C THR A 498 10.19 32.91 -48.52
N ASP A 499 11.30 32.32 -48.06
CA ASP A 499 11.91 32.73 -46.79
C ASP A 499 12.68 34.05 -46.96
N THR A 500 12.78 34.85 -45.91
CA THR A 500 13.78 35.93 -45.83
C THR A 500 15.17 35.32 -45.92
N VAL A 501 15.92 35.71 -46.95
CA VAL A 501 17.31 35.31 -47.16
C VAL A 501 18.23 36.53 -47.02
N SER A 502 19.41 36.31 -46.46
CA SER A 502 20.47 37.32 -46.42
C SER A 502 21.43 37.10 -47.58
N SER A 503 21.65 38.12 -48.40
CA SER A 503 22.63 38.11 -49.48
C SER A 503 23.32 39.46 -49.59
N ASN A 504 24.65 39.48 -49.53
CA ASN A 504 25.47 40.70 -49.56
C ASN A 504 25.04 41.78 -48.56
N GLY A 505 24.63 41.36 -47.34
CA GLY A 505 24.18 42.27 -46.28
C GLY A 505 22.75 42.80 -46.43
N ARG A 506 22.03 42.41 -47.50
CA ARG A 506 20.61 42.74 -47.69
C ARG A 506 19.72 41.55 -47.36
N LEU A 507 18.59 41.84 -46.75
CA LEU A 507 17.52 40.88 -46.48
C LEU A 507 16.47 40.98 -47.58
N THR A 508 16.15 39.87 -48.22
CA THR A 508 15.14 39.82 -49.30
C THR A 508 14.09 38.75 -49.00
N CYS A 509 12.82 39.09 -49.21
CA CYS A 509 11.71 38.13 -49.22
C CYS A 509 10.70 38.48 -50.31
N THR A 510 10.17 37.45 -50.96
CA THR A 510 9.09 37.57 -51.94
C THR A 510 7.77 37.19 -51.29
N PHE A 511 6.75 37.97 -51.60
CA PHE A 511 5.37 37.86 -51.14
C PHE A 511 4.44 37.75 -52.35
N GLU A 512 3.17 37.42 -52.13
CA GLU A 512 2.15 37.33 -53.19
C GLU A 512 2.09 38.60 -54.07
N GLY A 513 2.21 39.77 -53.44
CA GLY A 513 2.07 41.09 -54.08
C GLY A 513 3.38 41.82 -54.38
N GLY A 514 4.55 41.17 -54.25
CA GLY A 514 5.83 41.80 -54.59
C GLY A 514 7.01 41.31 -53.74
N THR A 515 8.16 41.97 -53.88
CA THR A 515 9.39 41.64 -53.14
C THR A 515 9.83 42.81 -52.28
N ILE A 516 10.22 42.54 -51.04
CA ILE A 516 10.89 43.52 -50.16
C ILE A 516 12.37 43.15 -50.11
N THR A 517 13.24 44.13 -50.34
CA THR A 517 14.69 44.03 -50.13
C THR A 517 15.13 45.19 -49.25
N ALA A 518 15.76 44.88 -48.12
CA ALA A 518 16.20 45.84 -47.13
C ALA A 518 17.70 45.70 -46.84
#